data_AF-A0A816LQ92-F1
#
_entry.id   AF-A0A816LQ92-F1
#
_cell.length_a   1.000
_cell.length_b   1.000
_cell.length_c   1.000
_cell.angle_alpha   90.00
_cell.angle_beta   90.00
_cell.angle_gamma   90.00
#
_symmetry.space_group_name_H-M   'P 1'
#
loop_
_entity.id
_entity.type
_entity.pdbx_description
1 polymer ?
#
loop_
_entity_poly.entity_id
_entity_poly.type
_entity_poly.pdbx_seq_one_letter_code
_entity_poly.pdbx_strand_id
1 'polypeptide(L)'
;MEQYETAQAVHSTGAVEIDADEHIYSHPEYTQKLYDHHGFSAQTLYELINQAVQLYGDRPLFSYRSSLDTSFQSYSYKQVWNMILDIGSAMAHLGLNISNEAFIGIYGSATIYYALFLYSSWCYSFVPVGIYDSLGHDGVQFIIKHANLKLIFADNLKRVHNLIECHDESSSLETIVSLSEPSLDLIEIAKAKGIRLVTYTTMMDLGKTHRIEPVPPKLTDTAVIMYTSGSTGEPKGDVGRWTTNNAMQIIDRHKNIYKLSQGEFIAPEKIEGIYGRSQFISQVYVYGDSLQNFPIAIVLLDDDFVQKWTAENDNDSIVLDTDESKRQLTEIVLKDMIEKGK
;
A
#
# COMPACT_ATOMS: atom_id res chain seq x y z
N MET A 1 23.68 4.73 -27.44
CA MET A 1 23.85 4.36 -26.02
C MET A 1 23.45 5.59 -25.21
N GLU A 2 22.18 5.99 -25.31
CA GLU A 2 21.11 5.65 -24.35
C GLU A 2 21.37 6.27 -22.97
N GLN A 3 21.04 7.56 -22.88
CA GLN A 3 20.71 8.21 -21.61
C GLN A 3 19.18 8.19 -21.50
N TYR A 4 18.69 7.51 -20.47
CA TYR A 4 17.31 7.56 -20.03
C TYR A 4 17.03 8.95 -19.46
N GLU A 5 16.21 9.75 -20.15
CA GLU A 5 15.64 10.96 -19.56
C GLU A 5 14.56 10.56 -18.55
N THR A 6 14.87 10.80 -17.29
CA THR A 6 13.94 10.87 -16.16
C THR A 6 12.71 11.69 -16.53
N ALA A 7 11.53 11.17 -16.18
CA ALA A 7 10.27 11.91 -16.23
C ALA A 7 10.38 13.20 -15.40
N GLN A 8 10.73 14.30 -16.06
CA GLN A 8 10.58 15.62 -15.51
C GLN A 8 9.09 15.93 -15.44
N ALA A 9 8.64 16.30 -14.25
CA ALA A 9 7.36 16.97 -14.06
C ALA A 9 7.20 18.01 -15.16
N VAL A 10 6.05 17.98 -15.84
CA VAL A 10 5.73 18.93 -16.90
C VAL A 10 5.90 20.32 -16.29
N HIS A 11 6.89 21.07 -16.78
CA HIS A 11 7.00 22.50 -16.56
C HIS A 11 5.66 23.12 -16.96
N SER A 12 4.84 23.44 -15.97
CA SER A 12 3.70 24.32 -16.16
C SER A 12 4.29 25.69 -16.50
N THR A 13 4.31 26.03 -17.79
CA THR A 13 4.53 27.41 -18.23
C THR A 13 3.44 28.27 -17.57
N GLY A 14 3.80 28.94 -16.48
CA GLY A 14 2.90 29.84 -15.73
C GLY A 14 2.78 29.59 -14.23
N ALA A 15 3.60 28.77 -13.59
CA ALA A 15 3.63 28.75 -12.13
C ALA A 15 4.20 30.08 -11.58
N VAL A 16 3.47 30.71 -10.65
CA VAL A 16 3.92 31.91 -9.93
C VAL A 16 4.26 31.47 -8.50
N GLU A 17 5.47 31.80 -8.06
CA GLU A 17 5.98 31.54 -6.71
C GLU A 17 5.26 32.48 -5.71
N ILE A 18 4.67 31.91 -4.66
CA ILE A 18 3.84 32.69 -3.70
C ILE A 18 4.54 32.87 -2.34
N ASP A 19 5.59 32.11 -2.02
CA ASP A 19 6.41 32.39 -0.84
C ASP A 19 7.80 31.75 -0.95
N ALA A 20 8.82 32.44 -0.46
CA ALA A 20 10.23 32.18 -0.80
C ALA A 20 10.89 30.99 -0.07
N ASP A 21 10.17 30.27 0.80
CA ASP A 21 10.79 29.26 1.67
C ASP A 21 10.27 27.82 1.51
N GLU A 22 9.14 27.55 0.83
CA GLU A 22 8.72 26.18 0.53
C GLU A 22 7.98 26.09 -0.83
N HIS A 23 8.44 25.20 -1.71
CA HIS A 23 8.05 25.11 -3.12
C HIS A 23 6.63 24.56 -3.34
N ILE A 24 5.62 25.37 -3.05
CA ILE A 24 4.22 25.10 -3.41
C ILE A 24 3.85 25.97 -4.62
N TYR A 25 3.57 25.32 -5.76
CA TYR A 25 3.17 25.99 -7.00
C TYR A 25 1.65 25.89 -7.21
N SER A 26 0.98 27.03 -7.42
CA SER A 26 -0.43 27.08 -7.80
C SER A 26 -0.61 27.24 -9.31
N HIS A 27 -1.69 26.69 -9.85
CA HIS A 27 -2.05 26.88 -11.26
C HIS A 27 -2.26 28.38 -11.60
N PRO A 28 -1.72 28.91 -12.71
CA PRO A 28 -1.67 30.35 -13.04
C PRO A 28 -3.00 31.10 -12.95
N GLU A 29 -4.10 30.43 -13.32
CA GLU A 29 -5.46 31.00 -13.29
C GLU A 29 -6.03 31.17 -11.86
N TYR A 30 -5.39 30.61 -10.84
CA TYR A 30 -5.89 30.56 -9.47
C TYR A 30 -4.92 31.18 -8.44
N THR A 31 -4.05 32.08 -8.91
CA THR A 31 -2.96 32.72 -8.14
C THR A 31 -3.42 33.66 -7.02
N GLN A 32 -4.66 34.15 -7.04
CA GLN A 32 -5.11 35.20 -6.11
C GLN A 32 -5.83 34.72 -4.85
N LYS A 33 -6.18 33.43 -4.76
CA LYS A 33 -6.83 32.86 -3.58
C LYS A 33 -6.71 31.33 -3.61
N LEU A 34 -6.10 30.75 -2.58
CA LEU A 34 -6.51 29.41 -2.15
C LEU A 34 -7.99 29.54 -1.75
N TYR A 35 -8.86 28.65 -2.24
CA TYR A 35 -10.24 28.64 -1.78
C TYR A 35 -10.21 28.30 -0.29
N ASP A 36 -10.68 29.25 0.53
CA ASP A 36 -10.97 29.03 1.94
C ASP A 36 -12.01 27.89 1.99
N HIS A 37 -11.58 26.68 2.36
CA HIS A 37 -12.42 25.49 2.42
C HIS A 37 -13.33 25.53 3.66
N HIS A 38 -14.10 26.62 3.82
CA HIS A 38 -15.21 26.66 4.77
C HIS A 38 -16.30 25.72 4.25
N GLY A 39 -16.44 24.53 4.85
CA GLY A 39 -17.59 23.66 4.61
C GLY A 39 -17.31 22.19 4.26
N PHE A 40 -16.05 21.76 4.15
CA PHE A 40 -15.75 20.33 4.04
C PHE A 40 -15.71 19.71 5.43
N SER A 41 -16.74 18.93 5.78
CA SER A 41 -16.77 18.08 6.98
C SER A 41 -16.65 16.61 6.59
N ALA A 42 -15.60 16.30 5.82
CA ALA A 42 -15.33 14.94 5.35
C ALA A 42 -14.33 14.26 6.28
N GLN A 43 -14.70 13.07 6.77
CA GLN A 43 -13.85 12.19 7.56
C GLN A 43 -13.24 11.07 6.72
N THR A 44 -13.86 10.73 5.58
CA THR A 44 -13.34 9.75 4.62
C THR A 44 -13.05 10.41 3.27
N LEU A 45 -12.15 9.83 2.48
CA LEU A 45 -11.93 10.30 1.11
C LEU A 45 -13.15 10.13 0.22
N TYR A 46 -13.99 9.12 0.49
CA TYR A 46 -15.29 9.01 -0.17
C TYR A 46 -16.16 10.26 0.07
N GLU A 47 -16.29 10.69 1.33
CA GLU A 47 -17.05 11.90 1.68
C GLU A 47 -16.45 13.15 1.05
N LEU A 48 -15.10 13.25 1.04
CA LEU A 48 -14.40 14.38 0.46
C LEU A 48 -14.71 14.51 -1.04
N ILE A 49 -14.56 13.42 -1.79
CA ILE A 49 -14.81 13.41 -3.23
C ILE A 49 -16.29 13.64 -3.53
N ASN A 50 -17.19 12.99 -2.78
CA ASN A 50 -18.62 13.15 -2.98
C ASN A 50 -19.05 14.61 -2.71
N GLN A 51 -18.58 15.24 -1.62
CA GLN A 51 -18.83 16.66 -1.35
C GLN A 51 -18.25 17.56 -2.45
N ALA A 52 -17.03 17.27 -2.91
CA ALA A 52 -16.40 18.01 -4.01
C ALA A 52 -17.22 17.91 -5.31
N VAL A 53 -17.80 16.74 -5.60
CA VAL A 53 -18.68 16.54 -6.76
C VAL A 53 -19.96 17.34 -6.65
N GLN A 54 -20.57 17.43 -5.45
CA GLN A 54 -21.77 18.27 -5.25
C GLN A 54 -21.48 19.76 -5.43
N LEU A 55 -20.31 20.22 -4.99
CA LEU A 55 -19.94 21.64 -5.05
C LEU A 55 -19.42 22.06 -6.43
N TYR A 56 -18.64 21.20 -7.08
CA TYR A 56 -17.88 21.57 -8.28
C TYR A 56 -18.41 20.91 -9.55
N GLY A 57 -19.18 19.83 -9.47
CA GLY A 57 -20.01 19.27 -10.56
C GLY A 57 -19.32 19.22 -11.93
N ASP A 58 -19.66 20.17 -12.81
CA ASP A 58 -19.20 20.23 -14.19
C ASP A 58 -17.85 20.95 -14.38
N ARG A 59 -17.24 21.46 -13.30
CA ARG A 59 -15.91 22.08 -13.36
C ARG A 59 -14.84 21.02 -13.70
N PRO A 60 -13.78 21.38 -14.44
CA PRO A 60 -12.64 20.48 -14.70
C PRO A 60 -11.98 19.99 -13.41
N LEU A 61 -11.64 18.70 -13.37
CA LEU A 61 -10.87 18.06 -12.29
C LEU A 61 -9.54 17.49 -12.81
N PHE A 62 -9.59 16.62 -13.82
CA PHE A 62 -8.38 16.07 -14.45
C PHE A 62 -8.28 16.54 -15.89
N SER A 63 -7.10 17.02 -16.27
CA SER A 63 -6.78 17.39 -17.65
C SER A 63 -5.71 16.46 -18.20
N TYR A 64 -5.85 16.09 -19.47
CA TYR A 64 -4.91 15.24 -20.19
C TYR A 64 -4.72 15.77 -21.61
N ARG A 65 -3.63 15.35 -22.25
CA ARG A 65 -3.32 15.70 -23.63
C ARG A 65 -3.10 14.41 -24.41
N SER A 66 -3.80 14.26 -25.52
CA SER A 66 -3.57 13.15 -26.45
C SER A 66 -2.26 13.36 -27.21
N SER A 67 -1.61 12.30 -27.67
CA SER A 67 -0.46 12.42 -28.57
C SER A 67 -0.86 12.96 -29.95
N LEU A 68 -2.15 12.90 -30.30
CA LEU A 68 -2.69 13.31 -31.59
C LEU A 68 -3.29 14.73 -31.58
N ASP A 69 -3.42 15.35 -30.40
CA ASP A 69 -4.10 16.63 -30.21
C ASP A 69 -3.27 17.52 -29.29
N THR A 70 -2.98 18.75 -29.73
CA THR A 70 -2.23 19.72 -28.93
C THR A 70 -3.09 20.37 -27.84
N SER A 71 -4.42 20.24 -27.92
CA SER A 71 -5.35 20.78 -26.95
C SER A 71 -5.52 19.88 -25.72
N PHE A 72 -5.68 20.50 -24.55
CA PHE A 72 -5.98 19.78 -23.32
C PHE A 72 -7.45 19.41 -23.27
N GLN A 73 -7.72 18.14 -23.05
CA GLN A 73 -9.06 17.62 -22.76
C GLN A 73 -9.19 17.44 -21.25
N SER A 74 -10.39 17.69 -20.71
CA SER A 74 -10.62 17.62 -19.27
C SER A 74 -11.84 16.79 -18.93
N TYR A 75 -11.76 16.07 -17.81
CA TYR A 75 -12.90 15.43 -17.17
C TYR A 75 -13.38 16.29 -16.01
N SER A 76 -14.69 16.48 -15.92
CA SER A 76 -15.30 17.18 -14.80
C SER A 76 -15.35 16.32 -13.53
N TYR A 77 -15.56 16.95 -12.36
CA TYR A 77 -15.80 16.23 -11.10
C TYR A 77 -16.90 15.18 -11.25
N LYS A 78 -18.02 15.53 -11.88
CA LYS A 78 -19.15 14.62 -12.12
C LYS A 78 -18.79 13.47 -13.06
N GLN A 79 -17.98 13.69 -14.08
CA GLN A 79 -17.53 12.62 -14.97
C GLN A 79 -16.58 11.65 -14.25
N VAL A 80 -15.62 12.20 -13.50
CA VAL A 80 -14.69 11.42 -12.68
C VAL A 80 -15.45 10.58 -11.64
N TRP A 81 -16.44 11.17 -10.98
CA TRP A 81 -17.30 10.44 -10.03
C TRP A 81 -18.01 9.26 -10.67
N ASN A 82 -18.64 9.46 -11.83
CA ASN A 82 -19.29 8.36 -12.53
C ASN A 82 -18.30 7.24 -12.90
N MET A 83 -17.10 7.60 -13.36
CA MET A 83 -16.07 6.61 -13.64
C MET A 83 -15.63 5.85 -12.39
N ILE A 84 -15.51 6.53 -11.25
CA ILE A 84 -15.21 5.90 -9.96
C ILE A 84 -16.28 4.85 -9.58
N LEU A 85 -17.56 5.20 -9.72
CA LEU A 85 -18.68 4.28 -9.45
C LEU A 85 -18.68 3.08 -10.41
N ASP A 86 -18.43 3.32 -11.69
CA ASP A 86 -18.41 2.28 -12.70
C ASP A 86 -17.25 1.30 -12.45
N ILE A 87 -16.03 1.81 -12.20
CA ILE A 87 -14.85 0.98 -11.90
C ILE A 87 -15.07 0.19 -10.62
N GLY A 88 -15.55 0.82 -9.54
CA GLY A 88 -15.86 0.16 -8.28
C GLY A 88 -16.84 -1.00 -8.42
N SER A 89 -17.94 -0.76 -9.14
CA SER A 89 -18.94 -1.79 -9.44
C SER A 89 -18.35 -2.93 -10.27
N ALA A 90 -17.56 -2.60 -11.29
CA ALA A 90 -16.94 -3.60 -12.15
C ALA A 90 -15.93 -4.48 -11.39
N MET A 91 -15.12 -3.91 -10.50
CA MET A 91 -14.19 -4.66 -9.64
C MET A 91 -14.92 -5.72 -8.81
N ALA A 92 -16.10 -5.39 -8.27
CA ALA A 92 -16.91 -6.33 -7.51
C ALA A 92 -17.42 -7.48 -8.39
N HIS A 93 -17.96 -7.18 -9.58
CA HIS A 93 -18.42 -8.20 -10.54
C HIS A 93 -17.28 -9.03 -11.13
N LEU A 94 -16.06 -8.50 -11.14
CA LEU A 94 -14.86 -9.21 -11.53
C LEU A 94 -14.30 -10.10 -10.39
N GLY A 95 -15.03 -10.31 -9.31
CA GLY A 95 -14.72 -11.35 -8.32
C GLY A 95 -14.11 -10.83 -7.01
N LEU A 96 -14.06 -9.51 -6.80
CA LEU A 96 -13.69 -8.94 -5.51
C LEU A 96 -14.92 -8.78 -4.60
N ASN A 97 -14.81 -9.25 -3.36
CA ASN A 97 -15.82 -8.97 -2.33
C ASN A 97 -15.61 -7.55 -1.80
N ILE A 98 -16.61 -6.69 -1.88
CA ILE A 98 -16.59 -5.31 -1.38
C ILE A 98 -16.29 -5.33 0.13
N SER A 99 -15.03 -5.12 0.49
CA SER A 99 -14.52 -5.24 1.87
C SER A 99 -13.07 -4.74 1.97
N ASN A 100 -12.65 -4.38 3.17
CA ASN A 100 -11.27 -3.99 3.46
C ASN A 100 -10.27 -5.17 3.53
N GLU A 101 -10.74 -6.39 3.23
CA GLU A 101 -9.91 -7.58 3.07
C GLU A 101 -9.63 -7.90 1.59
N ALA A 102 -10.28 -7.20 0.66
CA ALA A 102 -10.10 -7.38 -0.77
C ALA A 102 -9.11 -6.36 -1.34
N PHE A 103 -7.97 -6.86 -1.82
CA PHE A 103 -6.84 -6.05 -2.28
C PHE A 103 -6.78 -6.03 -3.80
N ILE A 104 -6.47 -4.87 -4.38
CA ILE A 104 -6.34 -4.69 -5.82
C ILE A 104 -4.96 -4.16 -6.19
N GLY A 105 -4.30 -4.81 -7.14
CA GLY A 105 -3.04 -4.31 -7.68
C GLY A 105 -3.26 -3.19 -8.70
N ILE A 106 -2.49 -2.12 -8.60
CA ILE A 106 -2.43 -1.05 -9.58
C ILE A 106 -1.01 -1.02 -10.13
N TYR A 107 -0.80 -1.63 -11.30
CA TYR A 107 0.48 -1.65 -12.00
C TYR A 107 0.48 -0.59 -13.11
N GLY A 108 0.77 0.64 -12.72
CA GLY A 108 0.54 1.81 -13.57
C GLY A 108 1.52 2.94 -13.31
N SER A 109 1.64 3.82 -14.30
CA SER A 109 2.31 5.11 -14.18
C SER A 109 1.35 6.14 -13.58
N ALA A 110 1.88 7.29 -13.13
CA ALA A 110 1.08 8.39 -12.57
C ALA A 110 0.14 9.02 -13.62
N THR A 111 -0.99 8.37 -13.89
CA THR A 111 -1.99 8.76 -14.88
C THR A 111 -3.37 8.92 -14.23
N ILE A 112 -4.33 9.48 -14.98
CA ILE A 112 -5.72 9.55 -14.53
C ILE A 112 -6.29 8.17 -14.18
N TYR A 113 -5.91 7.12 -14.91
CA TYR A 113 -6.38 5.75 -14.64
C TYR A 113 -5.89 5.24 -13.29
N TYR A 114 -4.63 5.53 -12.93
CA TYR A 114 -4.10 5.21 -11.61
C TYR A 114 -4.94 5.88 -10.52
N ALA A 115 -5.22 7.18 -10.67
CA ALA A 115 -6.05 7.93 -9.74
C ALA A 115 -7.49 7.37 -9.67
N LEU A 116 -8.10 7.03 -10.80
CA LEU A 116 -9.44 6.45 -10.86
C LEU A 116 -9.53 5.12 -10.12
N PHE A 117 -8.61 4.19 -10.35
CA PHE A 117 -8.58 2.91 -9.62
C PHE A 117 -8.35 3.12 -8.12
N LEU A 118 -7.47 4.05 -7.75
CA LEU A 118 -7.20 4.41 -6.36
C LEU A 118 -8.47 4.93 -5.64
N TYR A 119 -9.13 5.93 -6.22
CA TYR A 119 -10.36 6.50 -5.67
C TYR A 119 -11.52 5.49 -5.66
N SER A 120 -11.65 4.68 -6.71
CA SER A 120 -12.64 3.60 -6.78
C SER A 120 -12.44 2.58 -5.68
N SER A 121 -11.18 2.25 -5.37
CA SER A 121 -10.86 1.33 -4.29
C SER A 121 -11.38 1.86 -2.95
N TRP A 122 -11.09 3.12 -2.63
CA TRP A 122 -11.57 3.75 -1.41
C TRP A 122 -13.09 3.93 -1.36
N CYS A 123 -13.78 4.11 -2.48
CA CYS A 123 -15.25 4.23 -2.46
C CYS A 123 -15.95 2.88 -2.20
N TYR A 124 -15.27 1.76 -2.46
CA TYR A 124 -15.81 0.40 -2.34
C TYR A 124 -15.06 -0.44 -1.29
N SER A 125 -14.42 0.22 -0.32
CA SER A 125 -13.65 -0.40 0.77
C SER A 125 -12.47 -1.28 0.36
N PHE A 126 -12.13 -1.39 -0.93
CA PHE A 126 -10.98 -2.16 -1.38
C PHE A 126 -9.67 -1.50 -0.94
N VAL A 127 -8.63 -2.32 -0.77
CA VAL A 127 -7.28 -1.85 -0.46
C VAL A 127 -6.43 -1.81 -1.73
N PRO A 128 -6.10 -0.63 -2.25
CA PRO A 128 -5.21 -0.48 -3.40
C PRO A 128 -3.76 -0.83 -3.01
N VAL A 129 -3.10 -1.58 -3.88
CA VAL A 129 -1.70 -2.02 -3.74
C VAL A 129 -0.91 -1.55 -4.96
N GLY A 130 0.01 -0.61 -4.73
CA GLY A 130 0.84 -0.05 -5.81
C GLY A 130 1.92 -1.02 -6.29
N ILE A 131 2.07 -1.17 -7.61
CA ILE A 131 3.11 -1.98 -8.25
C ILE A 131 3.89 -1.09 -9.23
N TYR A 132 5.22 -1.11 -9.15
CA TYR A 132 6.10 -0.25 -9.94
C TYR A 132 7.16 -1.06 -10.70
N ASP A 133 7.60 -0.56 -11.85
CA ASP A 133 8.58 -1.26 -12.71
C ASP A 133 9.95 -1.46 -12.04
N SER A 134 10.30 -0.58 -11.10
CA SER A 134 11.57 -0.64 -10.36
C SER A 134 11.71 -1.87 -9.45
N LEU A 135 10.61 -2.57 -9.17
CA LEU A 135 10.60 -3.77 -8.33
C LEU A 135 11.09 -5.03 -9.06
N GLY A 136 11.17 -4.98 -10.40
CA GLY A 136 11.57 -6.12 -11.23
C GLY A 136 10.53 -7.26 -11.24
N HIS A 137 10.82 -8.30 -12.01
CA HIS A 137 9.95 -9.47 -12.17
C HIS A 137 9.67 -10.17 -10.83
N ASP A 138 10.73 -10.49 -10.09
CA ASP A 138 10.65 -11.21 -8.82
C ASP A 138 9.89 -10.40 -7.75
N GLY A 139 10.09 -9.07 -7.70
CA GLY A 139 9.36 -8.21 -6.78
C GLY A 139 7.87 -8.13 -7.11
N VAL A 140 7.50 -8.09 -8.39
CA VAL A 140 6.09 -8.16 -8.81
C VAL A 140 5.49 -9.51 -8.42
N GLN A 141 6.18 -10.61 -8.69
CA GLN A 141 5.72 -11.95 -8.32
C GLN A 141 5.53 -12.08 -6.80
N PHE A 142 6.48 -11.58 -6.01
CA PHE A 142 6.39 -11.53 -4.56
C PHE A 142 5.13 -10.78 -4.12
N ILE A 143 4.88 -9.57 -4.63
CA ILE A 143 3.73 -8.75 -4.23
C ILE A 143 2.40 -9.42 -4.54
N ILE A 144 2.26 -10.04 -5.72
CA ILE A 144 1.04 -10.75 -6.10
C ILE A 144 0.68 -11.78 -5.03
N LYS A 145 1.65 -12.65 -4.67
CA LYS A 145 1.46 -13.69 -3.67
C LYS A 145 1.31 -13.12 -2.26
N HIS A 146 2.12 -12.13 -1.94
CA HIS A 146 2.19 -11.57 -0.61
C HIS A 146 0.91 -10.80 -0.26
N ALA A 147 0.45 -9.92 -1.14
CA ALA A 147 -0.82 -9.20 -0.97
C ALA A 147 -2.05 -10.01 -1.42
N ASN A 148 -1.90 -11.28 -1.82
CA ASN A 148 -3.00 -12.13 -2.29
C ASN A 148 -3.87 -11.43 -3.35
N LEU A 149 -3.21 -10.80 -4.33
CA LEU A 149 -3.89 -9.99 -5.35
C LEU A 149 -4.62 -10.90 -6.32
N LYS A 150 -5.94 -10.74 -6.40
CA LYS A 150 -6.80 -11.48 -7.34
C LYS A 150 -7.06 -10.72 -8.64
N LEU A 151 -7.05 -9.40 -8.56
CA LEU A 151 -7.31 -8.50 -9.68
C LEU A 151 -6.21 -7.46 -9.74
N ILE A 152 -5.62 -7.28 -10.93
CA ILE A 152 -4.59 -6.26 -11.15
C ILE A 152 -4.94 -5.44 -12.40
N PHE A 153 -4.92 -4.12 -12.26
CA PHE A 153 -4.96 -3.19 -13.39
C PHE A 153 -3.54 -2.97 -13.92
N ALA A 154 -3.38 -3.04 -15.25
CA ALA A 154 -2.13 -2.76 -15.96
C ALA A 154 -2.38 -1.76 -17.09
N ASP A 155 -1.63 -0.65 -17.09
CA ASP A 155 -1.85 0.45 -18.03
C ASP A 155 -1.21 0.24 -19.42
N ASN A 156 -0.41 -0.81 -19.61
CA ASN A 156 0.23 -1.12 -20.89
C ASN A 156 0.52 -2.62 -21.05
N LEU A 157 0.74 -3.05 -22.29
CA LEU A 157 0.93 -4.47 -22.62
C LEU A 157 2.22 -5.07 -22.05
N LYS A 158 3.30 -4.29 -21.88
CA LYS A 158 4.54 -4.80 -21.25
C LYS A 158 4.28 -5.27 -19.82
N ARG A 159 3.47 -4.52 -19.07
CA ARG A 159 3.07 -4.89 -17.70
C ARG A 159 2.13 -6.09 -17.70
N VAL A 160 1.21 -6.18 -18.66
CA VAL A 160 0.35 -7.37 -18.85
C VAL A 160 1.20 -8.62 -19.10
N HIS A 161 2.19 -8.54 -20.01
CA HIS A 161 3.12 -9.64 -20.26
C HIS A 161 3.86 -10.06 -18.99
N ASN A 162 4.44 -9.11 -18.26
CA ASN A 162 5.14 -9.41 -17.01
C ASN A 162 4.23 -10.12 -15.99
N LEU A 163 2.98 -9.67 -15.82
CA LEU A 163 2.01 -10.31 -14.91
C LEU A 163 1.69 -11.75 -15.31
N ILE A 164 1.55 -12.03 -16.61
CA ILE A 164 1.30 -13.38 -17.14
C ILE A 164 2.53 -14.27 -16.96
N GLU A 165 3.73 -13.72 -17.13
CA GLU A 165 5.00 -14.43 -16.90
C GLU A 165 5.21 -14.75 -15.42
N CYS A 166 4.94 -13.80 -14.51
CA CYS A 166 5.04 -13.99 -13.06
C CYS A 166 4.06 -15.04 -12.52
N HIS A 167 3.00 -15.36 -13.27
CA HIS A 167 1.96 -16.28 -12.83
C HIS A 167 2.44 -17.74 -12.85
N ASP A 168 2.37 -18.38 -11.68
CA ASP A 168 2.57 -19.81 -11.45
C ASP A 168 1.39 -20.42 -10.68
N GLU A 169 1.45 -21.72 -10.37
CA GLU A 169 0.39 -22.45 -9.68
C GLU A 169 0.07 -21.94 -8.27
N SER A 170 0.97 -21.18 -7.65
CA SER A 170 0.78 -20.58 -6.32
C SER A 170 0.23 -19.15 -6.37
N SER A 171 0.05 -18.59 -7.57
CA SER A 171 -0.45 -17.24 -7.78
C SER A 171 -1.93 -17.13 -7.41
N SER A 172 -2.28 -16.06 -6.71
CA SER A 172 -3.68 -15.69 -6.43
C SER A 172 -4.34 -14.93 -7.57
N LEU A 173 -3.59 -14.53 -8.61
CA LEU A 173 -4.05 -13.65 -9.67
C LEU A 173 -5.03 -14.35 -10.60
N GLU A 174 -6.30 -13.94 -10.56
CA GLU A 174 -7.38 -14.50 -11.36
C GLU A 174 -7.71 -13.62 -12.58
N THR A 175 -7.57 -12.29 -12.45
CA THR A 175 -7.99 -11.33 -13.48
C THR A 175 -6.96 -10.20 -13.69
N ILE A 176 -6.66 -9.91 -14.95
CA ILE A 176 -5.88 -8.74 -15.35
C ILE A 176 -6.82 -7.80 -16.12
N VAL A 177 -6.86 -6.53 -15.70
CA VAL A 177 -7.52 -5.46 -16.45
C VAL A 177 -6.46 -4.69 -17.23
N SER A 178 -6.50 -4.80 -18.56
CA SER A 178 -5.58 -4.10 -19.45
C SER A 178 -6.18 -2.80 -19.96
N LEU A 179 -5.46 -1.69 -19.83
CA LEU A 179 -5.85 -0.42 -20.47
C LEU A 179 -5.73 -0.48 -22.00
N SER A 180 -4.75 -1.23 -22.50
CA SER A 180 -4.50 -1.43 -23.93
C SER A 180 -5.23 -2.67 -24.45
N GLU A 181 -5.68 -2.64 -25.70
CA GLU A 181 -6.28 -3.81 -26.35
C GLU A 181 -5.22 -4.91 -26.58
N PRO A 182 -5.37 -6.11 -25.98
CA PRO A 182 -4.43 -7.21 -26.16
C PRO A 182 -4.66 -7.95 -27.48
N SER A 183 -3.62 -8.60 -28.01
CA SER A 183 -3.77 -9.49 -29.18
C SER A 183 -4.50 -10.78 -28.81
N LEU A 184 -5.08 -11.45 -29.82
CA LEU A 184 -5.72 -12.77 -29.64
C LEU A 184 -4.75 -13.79 -29.01
N ASP A 185 -3.51 -13.84 -29.50
CA ASP A 185 -2.48 -14.73 -28.96
C ASP A 185 -2.23 -14.49 -27.47
N LEU A 186 -2.17 -13.22 -27.04
CA LEU A 186 -1.96 -12.88 -25.63
C LEU A 186 -3.15 -13.30 -24.76
N ILE A 187 -4.38 -13.15 -25.28
CA ILE A 187 -5.59 -13.62 -24.60
C ILE A 187 -5.56 -15.14 -24.44
N GLU A 188 -5.13 -15.88 -25.47
CA GLU A 188 -5.02 -17.34 -25.41
C GLU A 188 -3.96 -17.80 -24.40
N ILE A 189 -2.80 -17.13 -24.37
CA ILE A 189 -1.73 -17.40 -23.40
C ILE A 189 -2.23 -17.15 -21.96
N ALA A 190 -2.90 -16.01 -21.71
CA ALA A 190 -3.47 -15.70 -20.41
C ALA A 190 -4.48 -16.76 -19.98
N LYS A 191 -5.40 -17.14 -20.89
CA LYS A 191 -6.42 -18.17 -20.65
C LYS A 191 -5.81 -19.54 -20.35
N ALA A 192 -4.74 -19.93 -21.04
CA ALA A 192 -4.03 -21.18 -20.78
C ALA A 192 -3.40 -21.24 -19.37
N LYS A 193 -3.07 -20.08 -18.79
CA LYS A 193 -2.64 -19.94 -17.39
C LYS A 193 -3.78 -19.75 -16.39
N GLY A 194 -5.04 -19.81 -16.82
CA GLY A 194 -6.21 -19.59 -15.97
C GLY A 194 -6.49 -18.13 -15.65
N ILE A 195 -5.81 -17.19 -16.31
CA ILE A 195 -6.01 -15.75 -16.11
C ILE A 195 -7.10 -15.24 -17.05
N ARG A 196 -8.08 -14.54 -16.48
CA ARG A 196 -9.06 -13.78 -17.26
C ARG A 196 -8.48 -12.41 -17.62
N LEU A 197 -8.22 -12.18 -18.91
CA LEU A 197 -7.80 -10.88 -19.42
C LEU A 197 -9.02 -10.06 -19.86
N VAL A 198 -9.22 -8.90 -19.25
CA VAL A 198 -10.35 -7.99 -19.50
C VAL A 198 -9.82 -6.62 -19.93
N THR A 199 -10.44 -5.98 -20.90
CA THR A 199 -10.04 -4.62 -21.31
C THR A 199 -10.71 -3.59 -20.43
N TYR A 200 -10.07 -2.43 -20.23
CA TYR A 200 -10.64 -1.32 -19.49
C TYR A 200 -12.03 -0.93 -20.02
N THR A 201 -12.19 -0.87 -21.35
CA THR A 201 -13.48 -0.59 -21.99
C THR A 201 -14.56 -1.59 -21.57
N THR A 202 -14.26 -2.89 -21.64
CA THR A 202 -15.18 -3.96 -21.22
C THR A 202 -15.53 -3.86 -19.73
N MET A 203 -14.54 -3.57 -18.90
CA MET A 203 -14.73 -3.35 -17.46
C MET A 203 -15.67 -2.16 -17.20
N MET A 204 -15.47 -1.04 -17.89
CA MET A 204 -16.31 0.15 -17.74
C MET A 204 -17.77 -0.15 -18.11
N ASP A 205 -18.00 -0.87 -19.20
CA ASP A 205 -19.36 -1.22 -19.63
C ASP A 205 -20.04 -2.18 -18.65
N LEU A 206 -19.30 -3.14 -18.09
CA LEU A 206 -19.78 -4.02 -17.03
C LEU A 206 -20.26 -3.22 -15.81
N GLY A 207 -19.43 -2.27 -15.35
CA GLY A 207 -19.71 -1.41 -14.21
C GLY A 207 -20.90 -0.49 -14.41
N LYS A 208 -20.98 0.17 -15.57
CA LYS A 208 -22.11 1.04 -15.95
C LYS A 208 -23.44 0.28 -15.97
N THR A 209 -23.42 -0.94 -16.51
CA THR A 209 -24.63 -1.75 -16.69
C THR A 209 -25.10 -2.36 -15.36
N HIS A 210 -24.18 -2.64 -14.45
CA HIS A 210 -24.47 -3.33 -13.18
C HIS A 210 -23.95 -2.54 -11.99
N ARG A 211 -24.38 -1.28 -11.86
CA ARG A 211 -23.94 -0.42 -10.76
C ARG A 211 -24.29 -0.99 -9.39
N ILE A 212 -23.32 -0.91 -8.49
CA ILE A 212 -23.45 -1.21 -7.06
C ILE A 212 -23.22 0.10 -6.32
N GLU A 213 -24.03 0.38 -5.31
CA GLU A 213 -23.83 1.55 -4.46
C GLU A 213 -22.48 1.45 -3.70
N PRO A 214 -21.72 2.55 -3.60
CA PRO A 214 -20.47 2.58 -2.83
C PRO A 214 -20.65 2.12 -1.39
N VAL A 215 -19.65 1.41 -0.88
CA VAL A 215 -19.56 1.02 0.53
C VAL A 215 -18.23 1.57 1.05
N PRO A 216 -18.22 2.79 1.62
CA PRO A 216 -17.00 3.43 2.07
C PRO A 216 -16.36 2.73 3.28
N PRO A 217 -15.03 2.78 3.42
CA PRO A 217 -14.31 2.19 4.55
C PRO A 217 -14.56 2.97 5.84
N LYS A 218 -14.33 2.30 6.97
CA LYS A 218 -14.28 2.93 8.29
C LYS A 218 -12.96 3.69 8.46
N LEU A 219 -12.93 4.64 9.38
CA LEU A 219 -11.72 5.41 9.71
C LEU A 219 -10.57 4.54 10.26
N THR A 220 -10.87 3.35 10.76
CA THR A 220 -9.89 2.38 11.26
C THR A 220 -9.32 1.48 10.18
N ASP A 221 -9.91 1.48 8.99
CA ASP A 221 -9.60 0.53 7.93
C ASP A 221 -8.31 0.88 7.20
N THR A 222 -7.70 -0.12 6.58
CA THR A 222 -6.50 0.07 5.75
C THR A 222 -6.86 0.87 4.51
N ALA A 223 -6.10 1.93 4.24
CA ALA A 223 -6.31 2.78 3.07
C ALA A 223 -5.48 2.36 1.87
N VAL A 224 -4.26 1.88 2.05
CA VAL A 224 -3.34 1.55 0.96
C VAL A 224 -2.21 0.65 1.46
N ILE A 225 -1.67 -0.17 0.57
CA ILE A 225 -0.39 -0.87 0.81
C ILE A 225 0.61 -0.44 -0.27
N MET A 226 1.76 0.07 0.13
CA MET A 226 2.80 0.55 -0.78
C MET A 226 4.08 -0.25 -0.59
N TYR A 227 4.52 -0.97 -1.63
CA TYR A 227 5.77 -1.72 -1.54
C TYR A 227 6.98 -0.87 -1.92
N THR A 228 8.04 -1.00 -1.12
CA THR A 228 9.35 -0.39 -1.35
C THR A 228 10.37 -1.49 -1.65
N SER A 229 11.37 -1.21 -2.48
CA SER A 229 12.49 -2.13 -2.72
C SER A 229 13.27 -2.29 -1.41
N GLY A 230 13.14 -3.43 -0.74
CA GLY A 230 13.80 -3.69 0.52
C GLY A 230 15.32 -3.78 0.36
N SER A 231 16.08 -3.32 1.35
CA SER A 231 17.54 -3.51 1.42
C SER A 231 17.95 -4.98 1.48
N THR A 232 17.03 -5.87 1.85
CA THR A 232 17.20 -7.32 2.01
C THR A 232 16.80 -8.12 0.76
N GLY A 233 16.50 -7.46 -0.36
CA GLY A 233 16.11 -8.09 -1.63
C GLY A 233 14.61 -8.23 -1.84
N GLU A 234 13.85 -8.62 -0.81
CA GLU A 234 12.38 -8.73 -0.90
C GLU A 234 11.68 -7.37 -0.65
N PRO A 235 10.63 -7.02 -1.43
CA PRO A 235 9.87 -5.79 -1.21
C PRO A 235 9.17 -5.74 0.15
N LYS A 236 9.15 -4.57 0.80
CA LYS A 236 8.45 -4.33 2.08
C LYS A 236 7.21 -3.47 1.84
N GLY A 237 6.02 -3.95 2.23
CA GLY A 237 4.77 -3.21 2.05
C GLY A 237 4.48 -2.30 3.24
N ASP A 238 4.47 -0.99 3.11
CA ASP A 238 4.00 -0.07 4.16
C ASP A 238 2.47 0.03 4.11
N VAL A 239 1.81 -0.07 5.27
CA VAL A 239 0.35 -0.02 5.44
C VAL A 239 -0.04 1.39 5.84
N GLY A 240 -0.79 2.05 4.96
CA GLY A 240 -1.33 3.39 5.19
C GLY A 240 -2.78 3.36 5.65
N ARG A 241 -3.17 4.33 6.48
CA ARG A 241 -4.55 4.60 6.88
C ARG A 241 -4.83 6.11 6.84
N TRP A 242 -6.07 6.47 6.54
CA TRP A 242 -6.54 7.86 6.64
C TRP A 242 -6.79 8.27 8.10
N THR A 243 -6.27 9.43 8.48
CA THR A 243 -6.61 10.06 9.76
C THR A 243 -7.88 10.88 9.63
N THR A 244 -8.49 11.25 10.77
CA THR A 244 -9.66 12.14 10.83
C THR A 244 -9.43 13.52 10.21
N ASN A 245 -8.15 13.89 10.01
CA ASN A 245 -7.75 15.18 9.44
C ASN A 245 -7.39 15.04 7.95
N ASN A 246 -7.80 13.95 7.31
CA ASN A 246 -7.53 13.62 5.90
C ASN A 246 -6.03 13.52 5.54
N ALA A 247 -5.15 13.32 6.53
CA ALA A 247 -3.75 12.99 6.30
C ALA A 247 -3.55 11.48 6.25
N MET A 248 -2.62 11.02 5.40
CA MET A 248 -2.18 9.62 5.36
C MET A 248 -1.19 9.36 6.50
N GLN A 249 -1.46 8.32 7.29
CA GLN A 249 -0.55 7.84 8.34
C GLN A 249 -0.07 6.44 7.97
N ILE A 250 1.24 6.21 7.96
CA ILE A 250 1.80 4.86 7.94
C ILE A 250 1.63 4.28 9.33
N ILE A 251 0.88 3.19 9.44
CA ILE A 251 0.54 2.56 10.71
C ILE A 251 1.21 1.21 10.91
N ASP A 252 1.68 0.59 9.83
CA ASP A 252 2.27 -0.75 9.89
C ASP A 252 3.10 -1.08 8.63
N ARG A 253 3.66 -2.29 8.61
CA ARG A 253 4.17 -2.95 7.42
C ARG A 253 3.41 -4.25 7.16
N HIS A 254 2.91 -4.39 5.95
CA HIS A 254 2.15 -5.52 5.47
C HIS A 254 2.97 -6.80 5.68
N LYS A 255 2.40 -7.71 6.48
CA LYS A 255 3.01 -8.94 7.01
C LYS A 255 4.24 -8.78 7.91
N ASN A 256 4.31 -7.71 8.67
CA ASN A 256 4.83 -7.80 10.03
C ASN A 256 3.67 -7.93 11.04
N ILE A 257 2.59 -8.61 10.66
CA ILE A 257 1.50 -9.01 11.57
C ILE A 257 1.08 -10.43 11.21
N TYR A 258 1.04 -11.32 12.19
CA TYR A 258 0.47 -12.67 12.06
C TYR A 258 -0.72 -12.83 13.00
N LYS A 259 -1.67 -13.67 12.59
CA LYS A 259 -2.82 -14.09 13.40
C LYS A 259 -2.48 -15.41 14.08
N LEU A 260 -2.42 -15.42 15.41
CA LEU A 260 -2.22 -16.64 16.21
C LEU A 260 -3.42 -17.58 16.08
N SER A 261 -3.28 -18.85 16.45
CA SER A 261 -4.36 -19.84 16.32
C SER A 261 -5.59 -19.51 17.18
N GLN A 262 -5.47 -18.73 18.26
CA GLN A 262 -6.64 -18.20 19.00
C GLN A 262 -7.34 -17.01 18.32
N GLY A 263 -6.80 -16.52 17.22
CA GLY A 263 -7.38 -15.46 16.42
C GLY A 263 -6.92 -14.03 16.76
N GLU A 264 -5.97 -13.87 17.67
CA GLU A 264 -5.33 -12.59 18.00
C GLU A 264 -4.30 -12.19 16.95
N PHE A 265 -4.26 -10.91 16.59
CA PHE A 265 -3.27 -10.36 15.67
C PHE A 265 -2.11 -9.75 16.46
N ILE A 266 -0.88 -10.13 16.11
CA ILE A 266 0.35 -9.67 16.75
C ILE A 266 1.23 -8.95 15.74
N ALA A 267 1.66 -7.73 16.08
CA ALA A 267 2.66 -6.97 15.33
C ALA A 267 4.03 -7.07 16.03
N PRO A 268 4.99 -7.90 15.55
CA PRO A 268 6.31 -8.07 16.13
C PRO A 268 7.06 -6.75 16.31
N GLU A 269 7.06 -5.86 15.30
CA GLU A 269 7.81 -4.60 15.35
C GLU A 269 7.41 -3.73 16.55
N LYS A 270 6.12 -3.75 16.92
CA LYS A 270 5.65 -3.00 18.09
C LYS A 270 6.21 -3.57 19.39
N ILE A 271 6.26 -4.90 19.50
CA ILE A 271 6.80 -5.60 20.66
C ILE A 271 8.32 -5.41 20.73
N GLU A 272 9.00 -5.61 19.61
CA GLU A 272 10.45 -5.39 19.46
C GLU A 272 10.83 -3.94 19.80
N GLY A 273 10.09 -2.96 19.30
CA GLY A 273 10.32 -1.55 19.60
C GLY A 273 10.08 -1.17 21.05
N ILE A 274 9.18 -1.86 21.76
CA ILE A 274 8.96 -1.65 23.20
C ILE A 274 10.11 -2.24 24.01
N TYR A 275 10.45 -3.51 23.78
CA TYR A 275 11.45 -4.23 24.55
C TYR A 275 12.89 -3.82 24.20
N GLY A 276 13.15 -3.41 22.97
CA GLY A 276 14.43 -2.84 22.56
C GLY A 276 14.80 -1.52 23.26
N ARG A 277 13.89 -0.92 24.03
CA ARG A 277 14.20 0.23 24.92
C ARG A 277 14.77 -0.19 26.28
N SER A 278 14.88 -1.49 26.55
CA SER A 278 15.58 -1.98 27.73
C SER A 278 17.07 -1.67 27.61
N GLN A 279 17.68 -1.22 28.69
CA GLN A 279 19.13 -0.98 28.74
C GLN A 279 19.95 -2.29 28.72
N PHE A 280 19.30 -3.43 28.93
CA PHE A 280 19.96 -4.75 29.00
C PHE A 280 19.96 -5.49 27.67
N ILE A 281 19.22 -5.00 26.67
CA ILE A 281 18.94 -5.70 25.42
C ILE A 281 19.66 -4.97 24.29
N SER A 282 20.52 -5.69 23.58
CA SER A 282 21.14 -5.22 22.34
C SER A 282 20.17 -5.37 21.17
N GLN A 283 19.53 -6.55 21.06
CA GLN A 283 18.59 -6.84 19.99
C GLN A 283 17.47 -7.76 20.49
N VAL A 284 16.27 -7.53 20.00
CA VAL A 284 15.12 -8.42 20.21
C VAL A 284 14.49 -8.74 18.86
N TYR A 285 14.15 -10.00 18.66
CA TYR A 285 13.46 -10.49 17.48
C TYR A 285 12.25 -11.32 17.90
N VAL A 286 11.07 -10.98 17.40
CA VAL A 286 9.81 -11.62 17.75
C VAL A 286 9.29 -12.37 16.54
N TYR A 287 9.19 -13.68 16.68
CA TYR A 287 8.64 -14.58 15.69
C TYR A 287 7.27 -15.07 16.12
N GLY A 288 6.37 -15.30 15.17
CA GLY A 288 5.16 -16.06 15.44
C GLY A 288 4.62 -16.74 14.21
N ASP A 289 3.83 -17.76 14.48
CA ASP A 289 3.29 -18.71 13.53
C ASP A 289 1.77 -18.76 13.74
N SER A 290 1.01 -18.77 12.65
CA SER A 290 -0.45 -18.79 12.69
C SER A 290 -1.04 -20.09 13.22
N LEU A 291 -0.24 -21.16 13.26
CA LEU A 291 -0.60 -22.44 13.87
C LEU A 291 -0.34 -22.48 15.38
N GLN A 292 0.29 -21.45 15.94
CA GLN A 292 0.69 -21.41 17.35
C GLN A 292 -0.12 -20.37 18.14
N ASN A 293 -0.28 -20.65 19.44
CA ASN A 293 -1.06 -19.80 20.35
C ASN A 293 -0.26 -18.63 20.93
N PHE A 294 1.04 -18.55 20.69
CA PHE A 294 1.88 -17.50 21.26
C PHE A 294 3.07 -17.23 20.35
N PRO A 295 3.54 -15.97 20.32
CA PRO A 295 4.80 -15.63 19.69
C PRO A 295 5.98 -16.04 20.58
N ILE A 296 7.14 -16.17 19.97
CA ILE A 296 8.43 -16.41 20.65
C ILE A 296 9.33 -15.20 20.40
N ALA A 297 10.02 -14.75 21.44
CA ALA A 297 11.04 -13.71 21.32
C ALA A 297 12.43 -14.31 21.54
N ILE A 298 13.38 -13.95 20.67
CA ILE A 298 14.81 -14.17 20.86
C ILE A 298 15.40 -12.84 21.30
N VAL A 299 16.09 -12.85 22.44
CA VAL A 299 16.68 -11.65 23.05
C VAL A 299 18.18 -11.81 23.12
N LEU A 300 18.90 -10.87 22.51
CA LEU A 300 20.34 -10.72 22.62
C LEU A 300 20.62 -9.65 23.66
N LEU A 301 21.40 -10.01 24.69
CA LEU A 301 21.78 -9.10 25.75
C LEU A 301 22.92 -8.19 25.33
N ASP A 302 23.01 -7.03 25.98
CA ASP A 302 24.10 -6.10 25.79
C ASP A 302 25.42 -6.66 26.39
N ASP A 303 26.48 -6.69 25.59
CA ASP A 303 27.76 -7.29 25.96
C ASP A 303 28.41 -6.55 27.15
N ASP A 304 28.31 -5.22 27.21
CA ASP A 304 28.87 -4.42 28.30
C ASP A 304 28.14 -4.70 29.62
N PHE A 305 26.82 -4.85 29.57
CA PHE A 305 26.02 -5.27 30.71
C PHE A 305 26.41 -6.67 31.20
N VAL A 306 26.48 -7.65 30.29
CA VAL A 306 26.81 -9.03 30.65
C VAL A 306 28.22 -9.12 31.26
N GLN A 307 29.20 -8.41 30.71
CA GLN A 307 30.56 -8.36 31.24
C GLN A 307 30.61 -7.78 32.65
N LYS A 308 29.95 -6.62 32.88
CA LYS A 308 29.90 -6.00 34.21
C LYS A 308 29.23 -6.90 35.24
N TRP A 309 28.10 -7.50 34.89
CA TRP A 309 27.37 -8.38 35.79
C TRP A 309 28.19 -9.63 36.16
N THR A 310 28.90 -10.21 35.20
CA THR A 310 29.73 -11.41 35.42
C THR A 310 30.97 -11.10 36.26
N ALA A 311 31.60 -9.93 36.07
CA ALA A 311 32.72 -9.48 36.90
C ALA A 311 32.32 -9.28 38.38
N GLU A 312 31.09 -8.83 38.63
CA GLU A 312 30.58 -8.60 39.99
C GLU A 312 30.12 -9.89 40.69
N ASN A 313 29.62 -10.87 39.94
CA ASN A 313 28.89 -12.02 40.51
C ASN A 313 29.51 -13.41 40.24
N ASP A 314 30.41 -13.56 39.27
CA ASP A 314 30.89 -14.88 38.81
C ASP A 314 32.42 -14.98 38.61
N ASN A 315 33.21 -14.24 39.42
CA ASN A 315 34.67 -14.40 39.56
C ASN A 315 35.44 -14.61 38.23
N ASP A 316 35.34 -13.65 37.31
CA ASP A 316 36.24 -13.48 36.15
C ASP A 316 36.22 -14.57 35.05
N SER A 317 35.20 -15.41 34.96
CA SER A 317 34.98 -16.20 33.73
C SER A 317 34.13 -15.43 32.72
N ILE A 318 34.66 -15.14 31.53
CA ILE A 318 33.97 -14.50 30.38
C ILE A 318 32.77 -15.35 29.86
N VAL A 319 32.51 -16.51 30.48
CA VAL A 319 31.48 -17.46 30.10
C VAL A 319 30.51 -17.61 31.27
N LEU A 320 29.21 -17.46 31.01
CA LEU A 320 28.13 -17.86 31.93
C LEU A 320 28.20 -19.39 32.12
N ASP A 321 29.00 -19.84 33.09
CA ASP A 321 29.40 -21.24 33.20
C ASP A 321 28.38 -22.09 34.00
N THR A 322 27.51 -21.44 34.78
CA THR A 322 26.47 -22.13 35.57
C THR A 322 25.05 -21.83 35.10
N ASP A 323 24.18 -22.83 35.19
CA ASP A 323 22.74 -22.67 34.91
C ASP A 323 22.06 -21.69 35.89
N GLU A 324 22.62 -21.54 37.09
CA GLU A 324 22.12 -20.61 38.11
C GLU A 324 22.43 -19.15 37.75
N SER A 325 23.64 -18.84 37.28
CA SER A 325 24.00 -17.50 36.80
C SER A 325 23.12 -17.08 35.62
N LYS A 326 22.88 -17.99 34.66
CA LYS A 326 21.97 -17.76 33.52
C LYS A 326 20.56 -17.47 33.98
N ARG A 327 20.06 -18.20 34.98
CA ARG A 327 18.73 -18.02 35.54
C ARG A 327 18.57 -16.64 36.19
N GLN A 328 19.53 -16.23 37.03
CA GLN A 328 19.48 -14.93 37.70
C GLN A 328 19.52 -13.77 36.71
N LEU A 329 20.41 -13.84 35.72
CA LEU A 329 20.49 -12.86 34.64
C LEU A 329 19.17 -12.79 33.85
N THR A 330 18.59 -13.94 33.51
CA THR A 330 17.29 -14.03 32.82
C THR A 330 16.17 -13.40 33.64
N GLU A 331 16.13 -13.63 34.95
CA GLU A 331 15.10 -13.06 35.84
C GLU A 331 15.19 -11.53 35.90
N ILE A 332 16.39 -10.96 35.94
CA ILE A 332 16.61 -9.50 35.92
C ILE A 332 16.09 -8.89 34.60
N VAL A 333 16.51 -9.46 33.47
CA VAL A 333 16.14 -8.96 32.14
C VAL A 333 14.63 -9.12 31.92
N LEU A 334 14.06 -10.27 32.28
CA LEU A 334 12.63 -10.55 32.13
C LEU A 334 11.78 -9.59 32.98
N LYS A 335 12.23 -9.24 34.19
CA LYS A 335 11.53 -8.29 35.04
C LYS A 335 11.47 -6.90 34.39
N ASP A 336 12.59 -6.40 33.85
CA ASP A 336 12.60 -5.13 33.12
C ASP A 336 11.73 -5.19 31.87
N MET A 337 11.79 -6.26 31.09
CA MET A 337 10.91 -6.45 29.93
C MET A 337 9.43 -6.39 30.31
N ILE A 338 9.02 -7.05 31.41
CA ILE A 338 7.64 -7.01 31.91
C ILE A 338 7.25 -5.59 32.33
N GLU A 339 8.16 -4.83 32.95
CA GLU A 339 7.92 -3.43 33.32
C GLU A 339 7.78 -2.52 32.09
N LYS A 340 8.59 -2.71 31.05
CA LYS A 340 8.51 -1.95 29.79
C LYS A 340 7.25 -2.28 28.97
N GLY A 341 6.72 -3.50 29.13
CA GLY A 341 5.55 -4.00 28.40
C GLY A 341 4.19 -3.60 28.98
N LYS A 342 4.15 -2.99 30.18
CA LYS A 342 2.93 -2.45 30.80
C LYS A 342 2.61 -1.05 30.32
#